data_AF-A0A1E4ZXU6-F1
#
_entry.id   AF-A0A1E4ZXU6-F1
#
_cell.length_a   1.000
_cell.length_b   1.000
_cell.length_c   1.000
_cell.angle_alpha   90.00
_cell.angle_beta   90.00
_cell.angle_gamma   90.00
#
_symmetry.space_group_name_H-M   'P 1'
#
loop_
_entity.id
_entity.type
_entity.pdbx_description
1 polymer ?
#
loop_
_entity_poly.entity_id
_entity_poly.type
_entity_poly.pdbx_seq_one_letter_code
_entity_poly.pdbx_strand_id
1 'polypeptide(L)' 'MGYNDIKILEGIAKGDETILKYFYKKNFKGIRNYILTNSGTDEDTEDVFQDSLIIMYQQLQSGELQINCSVHTYFYSI' A
#
# COMPACT_ATOMS: atom_id res chain seq x y z
N MET A 1 12.90 -14.00 1.64
CA MET A 1 13.31 -13.06 0.58
C MET A 1 12.16 -12.10 0.36
N GLY A 2 12.38 -10.80 0.55
CA GLY A 2 11.38 -9.77 0.25
C GLY A 2 11.48 -9.30 -1.20
N TYR A 3 10.42 -8.67 -1.70
CA TYR A 3 10.44 -7.96 -2.97
C TYR A 3 11.07 -6.57 -2.78
N ASN A 4 11.82 -6.10 -3.79
CA ASN A 4 12.28 -4.72 -3.85
C ASN A 4 11.17 -3.81 -4.39
N ASP A 5 11.35 -2.50 -4.26
CA ASP A 5 10.34 -1.51 -4.59
C ASP A 5 9.89 -1.59 -6.06
N ILE A 6 10.82 -1.78 -7.00
CA ILE A 6 10.50 -1.93 -8.43
C ILE A 6 9.55 -3.12 -8.65
N LYS A 7 9.86 -4.30 -8.08
CA LYS A 7 8.99 -5.47 -8.20
C LYS A 7 7.64 -5.29 -7.52
N ILE A 8 7.60 -4.53 -6.43
CA ILE A 8 6.34 -4.22 -5.74
C ILE A 8 5.47 -3.33 -6.64
N LEU A 9 6.03 -2.25 -7.18
CA LEU A 9 5.32 -1.31 -8.06
C LEU A 9 4.82 -2.00 -9.33
N GLU A 10 5.67 -2.79 -9.99
CA GLU A 10 5.27 -3.57 -11.17
C GLU A 10 4.17 -4.58 -10.85
N GLY A 11 4.25 -5.24 -9.69
CA GLY A 11 3.25 -6.19 -9.25
C GLY A 11 1.91 -5.54 -8.95
N ILE A 12 1.91 -4.41 -8.25
CA ILE A 12 0.69 -3.63 -7.99
C ILE A 12 0.07 -3.18 -9.31
N ALA A 13 0.86 -2.60 -10.22
CA ALA A 13 0.38 -2.14 -11.53
C ALA A 13 -0.21 -3.27 -12.40
N LYS A 14 0.25 -4.51 -12.23
CA LYS A 14 -0.26 -5.68 -12.95
C LYS A 14 -1.39 -6.40 -12.22
N GLY A 15 -1.76 -5.98 -11.02
CA GLY A 15 -2.71 -6.70 -10.17
C GLY A 15 -2.21 -8.08 -9.74
N ASP A 16 -0.90 -8.27 -9.60
CA ASP A 16 -0.31 -9.54 -9.17
C ASP A 16 -0.72 -9.86 -7.72
N GLU A 17 -1.61 -10.85 -7.57
CA GLU A 17 -2.13 -11.27 -6.27
C GLU A 17 -1.04 -11.63 -5.25
N THR A 18 0.08 -12.19 -5.69
CA THR A 18 1.17 -12.59 -4.79
C THR A 18 1.83 -11.35 -4.19
N ILE A 19 2.07 -10.34 -5.02
CA ILE A 19 2.63 -9.05 -4.59
C ILE A 19 1.63 -8.30 -3.73
N LEU A 20 0.36 -8.25 -4.12
CA LEU A 20 -0.69 -7.59 -3.34
C LEU A 20 -0.85 -8.22 -1.95
N LYS A 21 -0.89 -9.55 -1.85
CA LYS A 21 -0.96 -10.27 -0.57
C LYS A 21 0.29 -10.03 0.29
N TYR A 22 1.47 -10.01 -0.32
CA TYR A 22 2.71 -9.66 0.38
C TYR A 22 2.67 -8.21 0.90
N PHE A 23 2.24 -7.27 0.06
CA PHE A 23 2.20 -5.85 0.38
C PHE A 23 1.19 -5.57 1.50
N TYR A 24 0.01 -6.19 1.44
CA TYR A 24 -0.99 -6.16 2.51
C TYR A 24 -0.38 -6.63 3.83
N LYS A 25 0.15 -7.86 3.87
CA LYS A 25 0.73 -8.42 5.11
C LYS A 25 1.85 -7.58 5.70
N LYS A 26 2.67 -6.94 4.85
CA LYS A 26 3.82 -6.14 5.29
C LYS A 26 3.40 -4.78 5.85
N ASN A 27 2.36 -4.14 5.31
CA ASN A 27 1.99 -2.78 5.68
C ASN A 27 0.81 -2.72 6.67
N PHE A 28 -0.14 -3.66 6.59
CA PHE A 28 -1.40 -3.60 7.33
C PHE A 28 -1.23 -3.44 8.83
N LYS A 29 -0.30 -4.17 9.45
CA LYS A 29 -0.09 -4.12 10.91
C LYS A 29 0.24 -2.70 11.41
N GLY A 30 1.08 -1.95 10.69
CA GLY A 30 1.45 -0.60 11.12
C GLY A 30 0.34 0.42 10.87
N ILE A 31 -0.38 0.30 9.75
CA ILE A 31 -1.57 1.13 9.44
C ILE A 31 -2.66 0.88 10.49
N ARG A 32 -2.96 -0.38 10.78
CA ARG A 32 -3.91 -0.78 11.84
C ARG A 32 -3.55 -0.15 13.18
N ASN A 33 -2.30 -0.28 13.60
CA ASN A 33 -1.87 0.30 14.87
C ASN A 33 -2.05 1.82 14.90
N TYR A 34 -1.75 2.50 13.80
CA TYR A 34 -1.94 3.95 13.69
C TYR A 34 -3.41 4.33 13.78
N ILE A 35 -4.30 3.67 13.03
CA ILE A 35 -5.74 3.96 13.00
C ILE A 35 -6.38 3.68 14.37
N LEU A 36 -6.10 2.53 14.98
CA LEU A 36 -6.65 2.18 16.30
C LEU A 36 -6.17 3.13 17.40
N THR A 37 -4.92 3.61 17.33
CA THR A 37 -4.40 4.59 18.29
C THR A 37 -5.13 5.94 18.16
N ASN A 38 -5.71 6.22 17.01
CA ASN A 38 -6.49 7.43 16.73
C ASN A 38 -8.01 7.19 16.79
N SER A 39 -8.45 6.22 17.61
CA SER A 39 -9.87 5.90 17.84
C SER A 39 -10.63 5.38 16.61
N GLY A 40 -9.94 4.92 15.57
CA GLY A 40 -10.55 4.18 14.47
C GLY A 40 -10.79 2.71 14.83
N THR A 41 -11.34 1.97 13.87
CA THR A 41 -11.72 0.57 14.00
C THR A 41 -10.95 -0.34 13.03
N ASP A 42 -11.16 -1.65 13.15
CA ASP A 42 -10.62 -2.61 12.19
C ASP A 42 -11.26 -2.45 10.80
N GLU A 43 -12.54 -2.08 10.73
CA GLU A 43 -13.25 -1.76 9.49
C GLU A 43 -12.64 -0.51 8.83
N ASP A 44 -12.44 0.57 9.59
CA ASP A 44 -11.75 1.78 9.10
C ASP A 44 -10.33 1.45 8.59
N THR A 45 -9.66 0.48 9.21
CA THR A 45 -8.34 0.04 8.78
C THR A 45 -8.39 -0.65 7.43
N GLU A 46 -9.35 -1.54 7.22
CA GLU A 46 -9.54 -2.22 5.95
C GLU A 46 -9.90 -1.22 4.85
N ASP A 47 -10.83 -0.31 5.11
CA ASP A 47 -11.27 0.71 4.17
C ASP A 47 -10.12 1.64 3.75
N VAL A 48 -9.40 2.23 4.71
CA VAL A 48 -8.25 3.10 4.42
C VAL A 48 -7.17 2.34 3.65
N PHE A 49 -6.90 1.08 4.01
CA PHE A 49 -5.90 0.30 3.29
C PHE A 49 -6.30 0.07 1.83
N GLN A 50 -7.55 -0.30 1.58
CA GLN A 50 -8.06 -0.55 0.23
C GLN A 50 -8.07 0.73 -0.60
N ASP A 51 -8.57 1.83 -0.04
CA ASP A 51 -8.63 3.13 -0.71
C ASP A 51 -7.23 3.63 -1.08
N SER A 52 -6.27 3.58 -0.15
CA SER A 52 -4.88 3.95 -0.43
C SER A 52 -4.26 3.06 -1.51
N LEU A 53 -4.59 1.75 -1.55
CA LEU A 53 -4.10 0.82 -2.55
C LEU A 53 -4.69 1.09 -3.94
N ILE A 54 -5.97 1.47 -4.00
CA ILE A 54 -6.63 1.89 -5.23
C ILE A 54 -6.01 3.18 -5.76
N ILE A 55 -5.79 4.18 -4.90
CA ILE A 55 -5.14 5.45 -5.28
C ILE A 55 -3.74 5.18 -5.84
N MET A 56 -2.94 4.38 -5.14
CA MET A 56 -1.60 4.00 -5.61
C MET A 56 -1.64 3.28 -6.96
N TYR A 57 -2.58 2.34 -7.13
CA TYR A 57 -2.78 1.65 -8.40
C TYR A 57 -3.12 2.63 -9.53
N GLN A 58 -4.03 3.59 -9.30
CA GLN A 58 -4.40 4.59 -10.30
C GLN A 58 -3.21 5.49 -10.70
N GLN A 59 -2.40 5.93 -9.73
CA GLN A 59 -1.19 6.72 -9.98
C GLN A 59 -0.13 5.93 -10.78
N LEU A 60 -0.03 4.63 -10.53
CA LEU A 60 0.82 3.73 -11.33
C LEU A 60 0.32 3.63 -12.77
N GLN A 61 -1.00 3.52 -12.98
CA GLN A 61 -1.59 3.45 -14.32
C GLN A 61 -1.46 4.77 -15.08
N SER A 62 -1.53 5.92 -14.40
CA SER A 62 -1.35 7.23 -15.05
C SER A 62 0.11 7.53 -15.42
N GLY A 63 1.07 6.80 -14.85
CA GLY A 63 2.50 7.05 -15.04
C GLY A 63 3.01 8.31 -14.33
N GLU A 64 2.17 8.94 -13.49
CA GLU A 64 2.50 10.18 -12.76
C GLU A 64 3.25 9.90 -11.45
N LEU A 65 3.37 8.62 -11.06
CA LEU A 65 3.99 8.24 -9.82
C LEU A 65 5.52 8.45 -9.86
N GLN A 66 5.99 9.50 -9.17
CA GLN A 66 7.41 9.70 -8.88
C GLN A 66 7.67 9.50 -7.38
N ILE A 67 8.40 8.45 -7.04
CA ILE A 67 8.72 8.12 -5.65
C ILE A 67 10.21 8.38 -5.39
N ASN A 68 10.49 9.25 -4.42
CA ASN A 68 11.85 9.54 -3.94
C ASN A 68 12.16 8.86 -2.59
N CYS A 69 11.21 8.10 -2.06
CA CYS A 69 11.29 7.33 -0.82
C CYS A 69 10.95 5.86 -1.09
N SER A 70 10.89 5.03 -0.03
CA SER A 70 10.46 3.65 -0.23
C SER A 70 8.99 3.58 -0.62
N VAL A 71 8.60 2.56 -1.39
CA VAL A 71 7.20 2.30 -1.75
C VAL A 71 6.29 2.19 -0.52
N HIS A 72 6.82 1.64 0.58
CA HIS A 72 6.12 1.54 1.84
C HIS A 72 5.87 2.93 2.44
N THR A 73 6.90 3.78 2.52
CA THR A 73 6.77 5.14 3.06
C THR A 73 5.80 5.98 2.24
N TYR A 74 5.86 5.88 0.92
CA TYR A 74 4.92 6.55 0.04
C TYR A 74 3.47 6.12 0.32
N PHE A 75 3.24 4.81 0.43
CA PHE A 75 1.93 4.27 0.72
C PHE A 75 1.36 4.75 2.07
N TYR A 76 2.21 4.89 3.09
CA TYR A 76 1.82 5.47 4.38
C TYR A 76 1.48 6.96 4.33
N SER A 77 1.84 7.67 3.25
CA SER A 77 1.58 9.10 3.08
C SER A 77 0.34 9.43 2.25
N ILE A 78 -0.28 8.41 1.63
CA ILE A 78 -1.59 8.50 0.98
C ILE A 78 -2.65 8.53 2.09
#